data_AF-A0A2C1YVZ4-F1
#
_entry.id   AF-A0A2C1YVZ4-F1
#
_cell.length_a   1.000
_cell.length_b   1.000
_cell.length_c   1.000
_cell.angle_alpha   90.00
_cell.angle_beta   90.00
_cell.angle_gamma   90.00
#
_symmetry.space_group_name_H-M   'P 1'
#
loop_
_entity.id
_entity.type
_entity.pdbx_description
1 polymer ?
#
loop_
_entity_poly.entity_id
_entity_poly.type
_entity_poly.pdbx_seq_one_letter_code
_entity_poly.pdbx_strand_id
1 'polypeptide(L)'
;MDKKEQSLLHYYYEKLVGNTFDEKDLYGFLLVIRNQSKEIRSIQELSDFVMLRDQHQGYVKQYLFETKKKFESLGKTKSAFRIEDVFSFKEIKNGLNKTLAAFGLEGLSNERVNDFVTCLISVLQQVMIIEDDLEIGKLYFALSNKQIILMAEVEVTQNLFKKTNAVFPVLTANNSYVDIKKQDRYDTPYLFVDKIVEVTNHEGKLEMTIPE
;
A
#
# COMPACT_ATOMS: atom_id res chain seq x y z
N MET A 1 -0.24 25.90 0.12
CA MET A 1 -0.28 25.61 1.56
C MET A 1 -0.23 26.89 2.34
N ASP A 2 -1.03 26.99 3.39
CA ASP A 2 -0.87 28.04 4.38
C ASP A 2 0.34 27.76 5.31
N LYS A 3 0.65 28.71 6.20
CA LYS A 3 1.79 28.58 7.13
C LYS A 3 1.65 27.39 8.09
N LYS A 4 0.42 27.00 8.45
CA LYS A 4 0.16 25.89 9.36
C LYS A 4 0.41 24.56 8.66
N GLU A 5 -0.09 24.40 7.44
CA GLU A 5 0.18 23.23 6.61
C GLU A 5 1.69 23.08 6.35
N GLN A 6 2.42 24.16 6.04
CA GLN A 6 3.88 24.12 5.89
C GLN A 6 4.57 23.65 7.17
N SER A 7 4.17 24.17 8.33
CA SER A 7 4.69 23.73 9.62
C SER A 7 4.42 22.24 9.88
N LEU A 8 3.25 21.73 9.49
CA LEU A 8 2.92 20.31 9.60
C LEU A 8 3.75 19.45 8.65
N LEU A 9 4.00 19.92 7.42
CA LEU A 9 4.88 19.23 6.48
C LEU A 9 6.29 19.07 7.04
N HIS A 10 6.86 20.16 7.57
CA HIS A 10 8.15 20.11 8.23
C HIS A 10 8.13 19.16 9.43
N TYR A 11 7.10 19.21 10.27
CA TYR A 11 6.96 18.29 11.41
C TYR A 11 7.02 16.81 10.98
N TYR A 12 6.22 16.41 10.00
CA TYR A 12 6.22 15.01 9.53
C TYR A 12 7.49 14.64 8.77
N TYR A 13 8.08 15.58 8.04
CA TYR A 13 9.37 15.38 7.38
C TYR A 13 10.48 15.10 8.41
N GLU A 14 10.57 15.87 9.48
CA GLU A 14 11.53 15.62 10.57
C GLU A 14 11.28 14.26 11.23
N LYS A 15 10.02 13.83 11.37
CA LYS A 15 9.71 12.47 11.85
C LYS A 15 10.20 11.38 10.90
N LEU A 16 10.05 11.57 9.58
CA LEU A 16 10.55 10.64 8.57
C LEU A 16 12.09 10.56 8.62
N VAL A 17 12.78 11.69 8.57
CA VAL A 17 14.26 11.72 8.56
C VAL A 17 14.85 11.28 9.90
N GLY A 18 14.18 11.61 11.02
CA GLY A 18 14.59 11.27 12.38
C GLY A 18 14.11 9.89 12.88
N ASN A 19 13.54 9.05 12.02
CA ASN A 19 13.10 7.69 12.32
C ASN A 19 12.07 7.62 13.46
N THR A 20 11.16 8.58 13.55
CA THR A 20 10.07 8.58 14.56
C THR A 20 8.70 8.51 13.91
N PHE A 21 8.65 8.37 12.59
CA PHE A 21 7.42 8.22 11.80
C PHE A 21 6.86 6.81 11.91
N ASP A 22 5.54 6.68 12.04
CA ASP A 22 4.82 5.42 12.03
C ASP A 22 3.48 5.47 11.28
N GLU A 23 2.70 4.39 11.35
CA GLU A 23 1.40 4.29 10.68
C GLU A 23 0.39 5.39 11.10
N LYS A 24 0.51 5.91 12.31
CA LYS A 24 -0.42 6.91 12.88
C LYS A 24 -0.11 8.29 12.31
N ASP A 25 1.16 8.56 11.98
CA ASP A 25 1.58 9.78 11.29
C ASP A 25 1.19 9.81 9.81
N LEU A 26 1.02 8.63 9.20
CA LEU A 26 0.77 8.49 7.76
C LEU A 26 -0.41 9.33 7.29
N TYR A 27 -1.54 9.25 7.99
CA TYR A 27 -2.74 10.01 7.64
C TYR A 27 -2.46 11.51 7.62
N GLY A 28 -1.83 12.03 8.68
CA GLY A 28 -1.51 13.44 8.79
C GLY A 28 -0.57 13.91 7.68
N PHE A 29 0.47 13.13 7.40
CA PHE A 29 1.42 13.45 6.34
C PHE A 29 0.77 13.42 4.95
N LEU A 30 0.02 12.36 4.62
CA LEU A 30 -0.70 12.25 3.35
C LEU A 30 -1.67 13.41 3.14
N LEU A 31 -2.43 13.79 4.17
CA LEU A 31 -3.37 14.90 4.11
C LEU A 31 -2.66 16.22 3.75
N VAL A 32 -1.51 16.48 4.38
CA VAL A 32 -0.72 17.69 4.18
C VAL A 32 -0.14 17.77 2.77
N ILE A 33 0.30 16.64 2.20
CA ILE A 33 0.90 16.63 0.85
C ILE A 33 -0.13 16.47 -0.28
N ARG A 34 -1.33 15.98 0.02
CA ARG A 34 -2.38 15.62 -0.97
C ARG A 34 -2.68 16.72 -1.98
N ASN A 35 -2.85 17.95 -1.51
CA ASN A 35 -3.19 19.08 -2.38
C ASN A 35 -2.04 19.48 -3.33
N GLN A 36 -0.81 19.14 -2.95
CA GLN A 36 0.41 19.57 -3.61
C GLN A 36 0.94 18.49 -4.55
N SER A 37 0.49 17.25 -4.35
CA SER A 37 0.76 16.12 -5.21
C SER A 37 -0.23 15.95 -6.36
N LYS A 38 -1.10 16.92 -6.66
CA LYS A 38 -2.13 16.82 -7.73
C LYS A 38 -1.56 16.49 -9.12
N GLU A 39 -0.31 16.86 -9.38
CA GLU A 39 0.37 16.53 -10.64
C GLU A 39 1.23 15.26 -10.54
N ILE A 40 1.24 14.61 -9.38
CA ILE A 40 2.04 13.44 -9.05
C ILE A 40 1.07 12.30 -8.77
N ARG A 41 0.64 11.65 -9.85
CA ARG A 41 -0.40 10.61 -9.83
C ARG A 41 -0.20 9.57 -8.72
N SER A 42 1.01 9.03 -8.53
CA SER A 42 1.27 8.00 -7.52
C SER A 42 0.93 8.49 -6.11
N ILE A 43 1.33 9.71 -5.75
CA ILE A 43 1.09 10.25 -4.41
C ILE A 43 -0.36 10.71 -4.25
N GLN A 44 -0.94 11.34 -5.28
CA GLN A 44 -2.34 11.73 -5.23
C GLN A 44 -3.26 10.51 -5.06
N GLU A 45 -3.13 9.50 -5.92
CA GLU A 45 -4.01 8.33 -5.92
C GLU A 45 -3.84 7.49 -4.65
N LEU A 46 -2.62 7.38 -4.10
CA LEU A 46 -2.42 6.71 -2.81
C LEU A 46 -2.99 7.53 -1.64
N SER A 47 -2.85 8.86 -1.67
CA SER A 47 -3.46 9.74 -0.66
C SER A 47 -4.99 9.66 -0.71
N ASP A 48 -5.57 9.72 -1.91
CA ASP A 48 -7.01 9.59 -2.13
C ASP A 48 -7.50 8.21 -1.70
N PHE A 49 -6.75 7.14 -1.99
CA PHE A 49 -7.11 5.79 -1.57
C PHE A 49 -7.14 5.63 -0.06
N VAL A 50 -6.18 6.21 0.68
CA VAL A 50 -6.19 6.20 2.15
C VAL A 50 -7.32 7.04 2.73
N MET A 51 -7.53 8.25 2.21
CA MET A 51 -8.49 9.22 2.76
C MET A 51 -9.94 8.90 2.39
N LEU A 52 -10.16 8.30 1.23
CA LEU A 52 -11.48 8.02 0.64
C LEU A 52 -11.71 6.50 0.55
N ARG A 53 -11.09 5.73 1.45
CA ARG A 53 -11.12 4.25 1.44
C ARG A 53 -12.53 3.66 1.43
N ASP A 54 -13.50 4.37 2.02
CA ASP A 54 -14.92 3.97 2.09
C ASP A 54 -15.75 4.47 0.89
N GLN A 55 -15.18 5.31 0.02
CA GLN A 55 -15.89 5.84 -1.15
C GLN A 55 -15.74 4.95 -2.38
N HIS A 56 -14.85 3.95 -2.32
CA HIS A 56 -14.62 2.99 -3.38
C HIS A 56 -14.51 3.66 -4.76
N GLN A 57 -13.54 4.54 -4.95
CA GLN A 57 -13.29 5.24 -6.21
C GLN A 57 -11.78 5.48 -6.44
N GLY A 58 -11.43 6.05 -7.59
CA GLY A 58 -10.04 6.39 -7.95
C GLY A 58 -9.30 5.28 -8.70
N TYR A 59 -8.03 5.55 -9.03
CA TYR A 59 -7.23 4.69 -9.88
C TYR A 59 -6.91 3.34 -9.25
N VAL A 60 -6.69 3.29 -7.93
CA VAL A 60 -6.42 2.03 -7.23
C VAL A 60 -7.61 1.06 -7.36
N LYS A 61 -8.84 1.56 -7.29
CA LYS A 61 -10.04 0.73 -7.56
C LYS A 61 -10.07 0.23 -9.01
N GLN A 62 -9.78 1.11 -9.98
CA GLN A 62 -9.72 0.71 -11.38
C GLN A 62 -8.71 -0.41 -11.58
N TYR A 63 -7.52 -0.29 -10.99
CA TYR A 63 -6.49 -1.32 -10.98
C TYR A 63 -7.00 -2.66 -10.40
N LEU A 64 -7.68 -2.64 -9.25
CA LEU A 64 -8.24 -3.85 -8.62
C LEU A 64 -9.23 -4.55 -9.57
N PHE A 65 -10.11 -3.79 -10.22
CA PHE A 65 -11.15 -4.32 -11.11
C PHE A 65 -10.61 -4.79 -12.46
N GLU A 66 -9.66 -4.06 -13.03
CA GLU A 66 -8.95 -4.52 -14.23
C GLU A 66 -8.20 -5.82 -13.95
N THR A 67 -7.60 -5.95 -12.77
CA THR A 67 -6.90 -7.17 -12.36
C THR A 67 -7.87 -8.33 -12.12
N LYS A 68 -9.01 -8.09 -11.44
CA LYS A 68 -10.12 -9.05 -11.33
C LYS A 68 -10.56 -9.57 -12.71
N LYS A 69 -10.79 -8.67 -13.67
CA LYS A 69 -11.19 -9.03 -15.03
C LYS A 69 -10.14 -9.87 -15.76
N LYS A 70 -8.84 -9.63 -15.53
CA LYS A 70 -7.77 -10.50 -16.05
C LYS A 70 -7.93 -11.92 -15.53
N PHE A 71 -8.19 -12.11 -14.23
CA PHE A 71 -8.45 -13.43 -13.64
C PHE A 71 -9.72 -14.12 -14.16
N GLU A 72 -10.80 -13.37 -14.40
CA GLU A 72 -12.04 -13.90 -15.01
C GLU A 72 -11.85 -14.32 -16.48
N SER A 73 -10.85 -13.76 -17.15
CA SER A 73 -10.46 -14.12 -18.52
C SER A 73 -9.42 -15.23 -18.62
N LEU A 74 -8.88 -15.72 -17.49
CA LEU A 74 -7.93 -16.84 -17.48
C LEU A 74 -8.53 -18.06 -18.15
N GLY A 75 -7.77 -18.68 -19.05
CA GLY A 75 -8.22 -19.83 -19.85
C GLY A 75 -8.98 -19.46 -21.13
N LYS A 76 -9.41 -18.20 -21.31
CA LYS A 76 -10.00 -17.69 -22.57
C LYS A 76 -8.94 -17.06 -23.48
N THR A 77 -7.88 -16.52 -22.90
CA THR A 77 -6.76 -15.91 -23.62
C THR A 77 -5.51 -16.82 -23.54
N LYS A 78 -4.74 -16.90 -24.63
CA LYS A 78 -3.50 -17.70 -24.70
C LYS A 78 -2.26 -16.94 -24.17
N SER A 79 -2.44 -15.71 -23.71
CA SER A 79 -1.35 -14.84 -23.25
C SER A 79 -1.18 -14.96 -21.74
N ALA A 80 0.04 -15.24 -21.29
CA ALA A 80 0.43 -15.00 -19.91
C ALA A 80 0.36 -13.50 -19.62
N PHE A 81 -0.24 -13.11 -18.50
CA PHE A 81 -0.20 -11.73 -18.01
C PHE A 81 0.53 -11.69 -16.68
N ARG A 82 1.33 -10.65 -16.49
CA ARG A 82 1.99 -10.35 -15.23
C ARG A 82 1.13 -9.34 -14.46
N ILE A 83 0.99 -9.57 -13.16
CA ILE A 83 0.40 -8.60 -12.26
C ILE A 83 1.55 -7.88 -11.58
N GLU A 84 1.53 -6.56 -11.68
CA GLU A 84 2.49 -5.65 -11.05
C GLU A 84 1.73 -4.82 -10.02
N ASP A 85 2.43 -4.29 -9.03
CA ASP A 85 1.87 -3.36 -8.05
C ASP A 85 1.20 -2.16 -8.74
N VAL A 86 0.20 -1.57 -8.08
CA VAL A 86 -0.52 -0.40 -8.64
C VAL A 86 0.42 0.77 -8.93
N PHE A 87 1.45 0.92 -8.10
CA PHE A 87 2.59 1.80 -8.33
C PHE A 87 3.86 1.09 -7.88
N SER A 88 4.90 1.17 -8.70
CA SER A 88 6.21 0.64 -8.31
C SER A 88 6.84 1.47 -7.18
N PHE A 89 7.72 0.85 -6.39
CA PHE A 89 8.51 1.54 -5.37
C PHE A 89 9.23 2.78 -5.93
N LYS A 90 9.72 2.70 -7.18
CA LYS A 90 10.39 3.81 -7.87
C LYS A 90 9.43 4.98 -8.13
N GLU A 91 8.19 4.70 -8.55
CA GLU A 91 7.17 5.74 -8.76
C GLU A 91 6.75 6.41 -7.47
N ILE A 92 6.64 5.67 -6.37
CA ILE A 92 6.33 6.21 -5.04
C ILE A 92 7.50 7.08 -4.56
N LYS A 93 8.74 6.57 -4.62
CA LYS A 93 9.95 7.32 -4.24
C LYS A 93 10.07 8.63 -5.01
N ASN A 94 9.94 8.56 -6.33
CA ASN A 94 10.05 9.75 -7.19
C ASN A 94 8.93 10.75 -6.88
N GLY A 95 7.72 10.25 -6.62
CA GLY A 95 6.60 11.09 -6.26
C GLY A 95 6.78 11.81 -4.93
N LEU A 96 7.20 11.10 -3.88
CA LEU A 96 7.53 11.68 -2.57
C LEU A 96 8.63 12.73 -2.70
N ASN A 97 9.75 12.38 -3.34
CA ASN A 97 10.90 13.28 -3.45
C ASN A 97 10.59 14.52 -4.31
N LYS A 98 9.78 14.38 -5.37
CA LYS A 98 9.30 15.54 -6.14
C LYS A 98 8.39 16.44 -5.29
N THR A 99 7.54 15.84 -4.45
CA THR A 99 6.66 16.59 -3.54
C THR A 99 7.48 17.37 -2.52
N LEU A 100 8.47 16.73 -1.89
CA LEU A 100 9.35 17.35 -0.89
C LEU A 100 10.23 18.45 -1.50
N ALA A 101 10.79 18.21 -2.69
CA ALA A 101 11.62 19.19 -3.39
C ALA A 101 10.87 20.50 -3.70
N ALA A 102 9.55 20.44 -3.92
CA ALA A 102 8.72 21.63 -4.12
C ALA A 102 8.69 22.56 -2.89
N PHE A 103 9.10 22.08 -1.72
CA PHE A 103 9.20 22.83 -0.47
C PHE A 103 10.64 23.02 0.01
N GLY A 104 11.64 22.73 -0.85
CA GLY A 104 13.05 22.84 -0.51
C GLY A 104 13.54 21.79 0.50
N LEU A 105 12.80 20.70 0.67
CA LEU A 105 13.16 19.57 1.52
C LEU A 105 14.00 18.55 0.73
N GLU A 106 14.91 17.87 1.42
CA GLU A 106 15.72 16.83 0.80
C GLU A 106 14.88 15.59 0.46
N GLY A 107 15.28 14.86 -0.58
CA GLY A 107 14.63 13.61 -0.94
C GLY A 107 14.90 12.51 0.09
N LEU A 108 13.89 11.65 0.30
CA LEU A 108 14.01 10.50 1.19
C LEU A 108 14.93 9.42 0.61
N SER A 109 15.63 8.74 1.52
CA SER A 109 16.41 7.54 1.22
C SER A 109 15.50 6.35 0.89
N ASN A 110 16.07 5.27 0.32
CA ASN A 110 15.29 4.05 0.06
C ASN A 110 14.72 3.45 1.36
N GLU A 111 15.45 3.52 2.46
CA GLU A 111 15.00 3.04 3.77
C GLU A 111 13.75 3.81 4.22
N ARG A 112 13.78 5.14 4.15
CA ARG A 112 12.64 5.98 4.57
C ARG A 112 11.42 5.85 3.68
N VAL A 113 11.62 5.64 2.38
CA VAL A 113 10.50 5.30 1.50
C VAL A 113 9.97 3.89 1.79
N ASN A 114 10.82 2.94 2.17
CA ASN A 114 10.38 1.60 2.58
C ASN A 114 9.55 1.66 3.87
N ASP A 115 9.97 2.45 4.86
CA ASP A 115 9.23 2.72 6.09
C ASP A 115 7.84 3.31 5.78
N PHE A 116 7.80 4.33 4.91
CA PHE A 116 6.56 4.95 4.46
C PHE A 116 5.62 3.95 3.77
N VAL A 117 6.12 3.16 2.81
CA VAL A 117 5.29 2.16 2.10
C VAL A 117 4.83 1.06 3.07
N THR A 118 5.65 0.69 4.04
CA THR A 118 5.28 -0.28 5.08
C THR A 118 4.11 0.25 5.93
N CYS A 119 4.19 1.50 6.37
CA CYS A 119 3.09 2.18 7.09
C CYS A 119 1.82 2.27 6.22
N LEU A 120 1.98 2.55 4.92
CA LEU A 120 0.87 2.59 3.96
C LEU A 120 0.18 1.24 3.80
N ILE A 121 0.96 0.15 3.70
CA ILE A 121 0.41 -1.22 3.67
C ILE A 121 -0.34 -1.52 4.97
N SER A 122 0.22 -1.14 6.13
CA SER A 122 -0.44 -1.31 7.43
C SER A 122 -1.80 -0.61 7.47
N VAL A 123 -1.86 0.67 7.09
CA VAL A 123 -3.10 1.47 7.15
C VAL A 123 -4.19 0.97 6.20
N LEU A 124 -3.80 0.38 5.07
CA LEU A 124 -4.73 -0.10 4.03
C LEU A 124 -5.21 -1.55 4.23
N GLN A 125 -4.72 -2.24 5.26
CA GLN A 125 -5.21 -3.59 5.56
C GLN A 125 -6.70 -3.55 5.93
N GLN A 126 -7.40 -4.63 5.62
CA GLN A 126 -8.83 -4.85 5.89
C GLN A 126 -9.78 -3.88 5.17
N VAL A 127 -9.31 -3.07 4.22
CA VAL A 127 -10.18 -2.24 3.38
C VAL A 127 -11.00 -3.13 2.44
N MET A 128 -12.32 -2.97 2.46
CA MET A 128 -13.26 -3.73 1.63
C MET A 128 -13.16 -3.32 0.16
N ILE A 129 -13.30 -4.29 -0.73
CA ILE A 129 -13.38 -4.09 -2.18
C ILE A 129 -14.85 -4.26 -2.57
N ILE A 130 -15.49 -3.15 -2.95
CA ILE A 130 -16.93 -3.11 -3.25
C ILE A 130 -17.18 -2.87 -4.75
N GLU A 131 -17.95 -3.76 -5.36
CA GLU A 131 -18.49 -3.69 -6.72
C GLU A 131 -20.03 -3.74 -6.64
N ASP A 132 -20.71 -2.76 -7.22
CA ASP A 132 -22.19 -2.64 -7.21
C ASP A 132 -22.82 -2.81 -5.80
N ASP A 133 -22.28 -2.12 -4.81
CA ASP A 133 -22.68 -2.16 -3.39
C ASP A 133 -22.54 -3.54 -2.70
N LEU A 134 -21.88 -4.50 -3.35
CA LEU A 134 -21.55 -5.80 -2.80
C LEU A 134 -20.05 -5.89 -2.48
N GLU A 135 -19.74 -6.39 -1.27
CA GLU A 135 -18.39 -6.79 -0.94
C GLU A 135 -17.99 -7.99 -1.79
N ILE A 136 -16.99 -7.80 -2.64
CA ILE A 136 -16.44 -8.84 -3.50
C ILE A 136 -15.04 -9.27 -3.06
N GLY A 137 -14.52 -8.71 -1.97
CA GLY A 137 -13.16 -8.97 -1.53
C GLY A 137 -12.64 -7.96 -0.53
N LYS A 138 -11.37 -8.11 -0.18
CA LYS A 138 -10.72 -7.31 0.86
C LYS A 138 -9.22 -7.20 0.62
N LEU A 139 -8.63 -6.15 1.18
CA LEU A 139 -7.18 -6.00 1.27
C LEU A 139 -6.65 -6.63 2.56
N TYR A 140 -5.49 -7.27 2.47
CA TYR A 140 -4.86 -7.95 3.58
C TYR A 140 -3.39 -7.58 3.67
N PHE A 141 -2.89 -7.51 4.90
CA PHE A 141 -1.46 -7.48 5.14
C PHE A 141 -0.89 -8.88 4.90
N ALA A 142 0.21 -8.97 4.16
CA ALA A 142 0.94 -10.21 3.97
C ALA A 142 2.44 -10.02 4.18
N LEU A 143 3.10 -11.06 4.70
CA LEU A 143 4.52 -11.02 5.05
C LEU A 143 5.24 -12.26 4.54
N SER A 144 6.34 -12.09 3.83
CA SER A 144 7.30 -13.14 3.47
C SER A 144 8.68 -12.82 4.04
N ASN A 145 9.64 -13.74 3.91
CA ASN A 145 11.00 -13.52 4.40
C ASN A 145 11.63 -12.27 3.77
N LYS A 146 11.23 -11.90 2.56
CA LYS A 146 11.79 -10.75 1.83
C LYS A 146 10.86 -9.55 1.70
N GLN A 147 9.55 -9.73 1.81
CA GLN A 147 8.59 -8.71 1.39
C GLN A 147 7.45 -8.54 2.38
N ILE A 148 6.95 -7.31 2.45
CA ILE A 148 5.65 -6.96 3.03
C ILE A 148 4.78 -6.56 1.87
N ILE A 149 3.55 -7.08 1.84
CA ILE A 149 2.69 -6.94 0.66
C ILE A 149 1.28 -6.59 1.12
N LEU A 150 0.69 -5.57 0.52
CA LEU A 150 -0.75 -5.36 0.54
C LEU A 150 -1.36 -6.29 -0.52
N MET A 151 -2.00 -7.36 -0.10
CA MET A 151 -2.62 -8.33 -0.99
C MET A 151 -4.10 -8.03 -1.15
N ALA A 152 -4.59 -8.03 -2.39
CA ALA A 152 -6.01 -8.08 -2.66
C ALA A 152 -6.45 -9.54 -2.78
N GLU A 153 -7.52 -9.89 -2.09
CA GLU A 153 -8.28 -11.11 -2.32
C GLU A 153 -9.67 -10.72 -2.82
N VAL A 154 -10.04 -11.18 -4.02
CA VAL A 154 -11.34 -10.88 -4.63
C VAL A 154 -11.98 -12.13 -5.20
N GLU A 155 -13.30 -12.23 -5.06
CA GLU A 155 -14.10 -13.26 -5.70
C GLU A 155 -14.09 -13.02 -7.23
N VAL A 156 -13.76 -14.08 -7.97
CA VAL A 156 -13.80 -14.10 -9.44
C VAL A 156 -14.63 -15.28 -9.91
N THR A 157 -15.38 -15.07 -11.00
CA THR A 157 -16.13 -16.14 -11.64
C THR A 157 -15.37 -16.65 -12.86
N GLN A 158 -14.98 -17.93 -12.83
CA GLN A 158 -14.35 -18.63 -13.95
C GLN A 158 -15.34 -19.63 -14.57
N ASN A 159 -15.22 -19.82 -15.90
CA ASN A 159 -15.99 -20.81 -16.66
C ASN A 159 -17.51 -20.76 -16.39
N LEU A 160 -18.08 -19.54 -16.41
CA LEU A 160 -19.51 -19.20 -16.29
C LEU A 160 -20.20 -19.57 -14.95
N PHE A 161 -19.63 -20.41 -14.09
CA PHE A 161 -20.29 -20.82 -12.84
C PHE A 161 -19.37 -21.09 -11.63
N LYS A 162 -18.05 -21.21 -11.81
CA LYS A 162 -17.15 -21.51 -10.68
C LYS A 162 -16.65 -20.22 -10.06
N LYS A 163 -17.13 -19.91 -8.86
CA LYS A 163 -16.57 -18.86 -8.00
C LYS A 163 -15.28 -19.37 -7.34
N THR A 164 -14.24 -18.55 -7.35
CA THR A 164 -12.97 -18.78 -6.66
C THR A 164 -12.40 -17.44 -6.24
N ASN A 165 -11.44 -17.44 -5.31
CA ASN A 165 -10.75 -16.20 -4.94
C ASN A 165 -9.47 -16.05 -5.77
N ALA A 166 -9.27 -14.85 -6.30
CA ALA A 166 -8.03 -14.42 -6.90
C ALA A 166 -7.26 -13.59 -5.86
N VAL A 167 -6.00 -13.93 -5.65
CA VAL A 167 -5.12 -13.27 -4.69
C VAL A 167 -3.94 -12.66 -5.44
N PHE A 168 -3.71 -11.36 -5.29
CA PHE A 168 -2.67 -10.65 -6.04
C PHE A 168 -2.11 -9.42 -5.28
N PRO A 169 -0.86 -9.01 -5.55
CA PRO A 169 -0.25 -7.88 -4.86
C PRO A 169 -0.83 -6.55 -5.35
N VAL A 170 -0.97 -5.59 -4.43
CA VAL A 170 -1.35 -4.20 -4.71
C VAL A 170 -0.16 -3.28 -4.48
N LEU A 171 0.54 -3.44 -3.35
CA LEU A 171 1.74 -2.69 -2.99
C LEU A 171 2.74 -3.60 -2.30
N THR A 172 4.03 -3.35 -2.54
CA THR A 172 5.12 -4.13 -1.95
C THR A 172 6.18 -3.24 -1.30
N ALA A 173 6.65 -3.65 -0.13
CA ALA A 173 7.85 -3.13 0.54
C ALA A 173 8.82 -4.29 0.87
N ASN A 174 10.08 -3.96 1.17
CA ASN A 174 11.05 -4.94 1.66
C ASN A 174 10.77 -5.24 3.13
N ASN A 175 10.79 -6.53 3.49
CA ASN A 175 10.80 -6.95 4.88
C ASN A 175 12.21 -6.80 5.46
N SER A 176 12.40 -5.70 6.19
CA SER A 176 13.62 -5.42 6.95
C SER A 176 13.40 -5.44 8.47
N TYR A 177 12.20 -5.85 8.92
CA TYR A 177 11.73 -5.59 10.30
C TYR A 177 11.50 -6.87 11.10
N VAL A 178 11.06 -7.96 10.45
CA VAL A 178 10.76 -9.21 11.12
C VAL A 178 11.48 -10.35 10.43
N ASP A 179 12.28 -11.10 11.19
CA ASP A 179 12.89 -12.33 10.69
C ASP A 179 11.83 -13.44 10.68
N ILE A 180 11.34 -13.76 9.50
CA ILE A 180 10.43 -14.89 9.30
C ILE A 180 11.06 -15.94 8.40
N LYS A 181 10.86 -17.22 8.75
CA LYS A 181 11.31 -18.32 7.89
C LYS A 181 10.44 -18.38 6.64
N LYS A 182 11.10 -18.66 5.51
CA LYS A 182 10.40 -18.97 4.26
C LYS A 182 9.43 -20.12 4.48
N GLN A 183 8.19 -19.95 4.01
CA GLN A 183 7.21 -21.03 4.03
C GLN A 183 7.61 -22.19 3.12
N ASP A 184 8.13 -21.85 1.94
CA ASP A 184 8.46 -22.81 0.90
C ASP A 184 9.62 -22.30 0.02
N ARG A 185 9.89 -23.02 -1.07
CA ARG A 185 10.94 -22.67 -2.04
C ARG A 185 10.70 -21.33 -2.75
N TYR A 186 9.46 -20.84 -2.78
CA TYR A 186 9.04 -19.62 -3.44
C TYR A 186 8.86 -18.43 -2.47
N ASP A 187 9.05 -18.65 -1.17
CA ASP A 187 8.83 -17.65 -0.13
C ASP A 187 7.37 -17.14 -0.13
N THR A 188 6.42 -18.07 -0.22
CA THR A 188 4.99 -17.76 -0.16
C THR A 188 4.67 -16.91 1.08
N PRO A 189 4.00 -15.74 0.92
CA PRO A 189 3.66 -14.87 2.04
C PRO A 189 2.64 -15.47 3.01
N TYR A 190 2.77 -15.18 4.30
CA TYR A 190 1.72 -15.37 5.31
C TYR A 190 0.69 -14.27 5.15
N LEU A 191 -0.58 -14.63 4.96
CA LEU A 191 -1.70 -13.69 4.83
C LEU A 191 -2.40 -13.53 6.18
N PHE A 192 -2.55 -12.29 6.66
CA PHE A 192 -3.23 -11.98 7.91
C PHE A 192 -4.70 -11.63 7.64
N VAL A 193 -5.56 -12.66 7.66
CA VAL A 193 -6.98 -12.54 7.31
C VAL A 193 -7.80 -11.91 8.45
N ASP A 194 -7.66 -12.43 9.67
CA ASP A 194 -8.47 -12.03 10.83
C ASP A 194 -7.71 -11.19 11.86
N LYS A 195 -6.49 -10.75 11.51
CA LYS A 195 -5.53 -10.11 12.41
C LYS A 195 -5.05 -8.79 11.84
N ILE A 196 -4.84 -7.81 12.71
CA ILE A 196 -4.28 -6.50 12.36
C ILE A 196 -2.81 -6.49 12.73
N VAL A 197 -1.94 -6.26 11.75
CA VAL A 197 -0.51 -6.01 12.02
C VAL A 197 -0.35 -4.52 12.27
N GLU A 198 0.17 -4.14 13.44
CA GLU A 198 0.48 -2.73 13.73
C GLU A 198 1.93 -2.43 13.39
N VAL A 199 2.17 -1.26 12.78
CA VAL A 199 3.49 -0.76 12.42
C VAL A 199 3.75 0.52 13.21
N THR A 200 4.51 0.41 14.29
CA THR A 200 4.74 1.49 15.26
C THR A 200 6.21 1.80 15.40
N ASN A 201 6.51 3.05 15.74
CA ASN A 201 7.87 3.41 16.09
C ASN A 201 8.15 3.16 17.58
N HIS A 202 9.25 2.47 17.89
CA HIS A 202 9.77 2.32 19.24
C HIS A 202 11.26 2.70 19.26
N GLU A 203 11.60 3.74 20.02
CA GLU A 203 12.98 4.23 20.21
C GLU A 203 13.78 4.44 18.91
N GLY A 204 13.13 4.98 17.87
CA GLY A 204 13.80 5.28 16.60
C GLY A 204 13.86 4.10 15.62
N LYS A 205 13.17 2.99 15.93
CA LYS A 205 13.03 1.82 15.06
C LYS A 205 11.58 1.56 14.73
N LEU A 206 11.30 1.28 13.48
CA LEU A 206 9.99 0.82 13.05
C LEU A 206 9.85 -0.67 13.39
N GLU A 207 8.85 -1.01 14.19
CA GLU A 207 8.60 -2.37 14.66
C GLU A 207 7.21 -2.83 14.20
N MET A 208 7.07 -4.13 13.99
CA MET A 208 5.80 -4.75 13.63
C MET A 208 5.29 -5.59 14.79
N THR A 209 4.08 -5.29 15.24
CA THR A 209 3.37 -6.13 16.19
C THR A 209 2.48 -7.11 15.42
N ILE A 210 2.91 -8.37 15.36
CA ILE A 210 2.16 -9.45 14.74
C ILE A 210 1.28 -10.12 15.81
N PRO A 211 -0.05 -10.17 15.66
CA PRO A 211 -0.91 -10.78 16.68
C PRO A 211 -0.73 -12.30 16.77
N GLU A 212 -0.66 -12.82 18.00
CA GLU A 212 -0.57 -14.26 18.32
C GLU A 212 -1.69 -15.09 17.74
#